data_AF-A0A2U8FD78-F1
#
_entry.id   AF-A0A2U8FD78-F1
#
_cell.length_a   1.000
_cell.length_b   1.000
_cell.length_c   1.000
_cell.angle_alpha   90.00
_cell.angle_beta   90.00
_cell.angle_gamma   90.00
#
_symmetry.space_group_name_H-M   'P 1'
#
loop_
_entity.id
_entity.type
_entity.pdbx_description
1 polymer ?
#
loop_
_entity_poly.entity_id
_entity_poly.type
_entity_poly.pdbx_seq_one_letter_code
_entity_poly.pdbx_strand_id
1 'polypeptide(L)'
;MKTAFYRKNYCFGTGSVGVMGDNRTYDNTICVRSVEAIDGMTATFAHLPHDFLESVSNRIINEVEGINRVVYDITSKPPGTIEWE
;
A
#
# COMPACT_ATOMS: atom_id res chain seq x y z
N MET A 1 -18.77 -11.85 -4.37
CA MET A 1 -18.47 -10.42 -4.23
C MET A 1 -17.18 -10.35 -3.41
N LYS A 2 -16.01 -10.33 -4.05
CA LYS A 2 -14.71 -10.33 -3.35
C LYS A 2 -14.46 -8.90 -2.85
N THR A 3 -14.75 -8.67 -1.58
CA THR A 3 -14.60 -7.35 -0.95
C THR A 3 -13.12 -6.99 -0.86
N ALA A 4 -12.67 -6.02 -1.66
CA ALA A 4 -11.42 -5.33 -1.42
C ALA A 4 -11.65 -4.35 -0.26
N PHE A 5 -11.13 -4.68 0.92
CA PHE A 5 -11.06 -3.72 2.01
C PHE A 5 -9.91 -2.75 1.73
N TYR A 6 -10.23 -1.55 1.28
CA TYR A 6 -9.26 -0.46 1.17
C TYR A 6 -9.18 0.24 2.52
N ARG A 7 -8.22 -0.15 3.36
CA ARG A 7 -7.91 0.56 4.60
C ARG A 7 -6.58 1.28 4.42
N LYS A 8 -6.56 2.57 4.73
CA LYS A 8 -5.37 3.42 4.67
C LYS A 8 -4.45 3.03 5.85
N ASN A 9 -3.66 1.99 5.66
CA ASN A 9 -2.71 1.52 6.67
C ASN A 9 -1.37 2.22 6.42
N TYR A 10 -1.02 3.14 7.33
CA TYR A 10 0.30 3.78 7.32
C TYR A 10 1.36 2.73 7.63
N CYS A 11 2.50 2.76 6.94
CA CYS A 11 3.69 2.09 7.45
C CYS A 11 4.20 2.92 8.63
N PHE A 12 3.59 2.74 9.80
CA PHE A 12 3.85 3.53 11.00
C PHE A 12 5.35 3.62 11.28
N GLY A 13 5.87 4.84 11.38
CA GLY A 13 7.27 5.12 11.75
C GLY A 13 8.30 5.00 10.61
N THR A 14 7.90 4.73 9.37
CA THR A 14 8.86 4.62 8.24
C THR A 14 8.93 5.93 7.44
N GLY A 15 9.94 6.75 7.78
CA GLY A 15 10.34 7.87 6.96
C GLY A 15 11.00 7.41 5.65
N SER A 16 10.75 8.13 4.57
CA SER A 16 11.30 7.87 3.25
C SER A 16 11.88 9.15 2.66
N VAL A 17 13.06 9.00 2.05
CA VAL A 17 13.66 10.08 1.26
C VAL A 17 13.05 10.04 -0.14
N GLY A 18 12.53 11.17 -0.58
CA GLY A 18 11.99 11.40 -1.91
C GLY A 18 12.67 12.59 -2.59
N VAL A 19 12.35 12.81 -3.86
CA VAL A 19 12.72 14.01 -4.61
C VAL A 19 11.44 14.59 -5.18
N MET A 20 11.14 15.83 -4.81
CA MET A 20 9.97 16.57 -5.29
C MET A 20 10.46 17.92 -5.84
N GLY A 21 10.26 18.15 -7.14
CA GLY A 21 10.97 19.22 -7.85
C GLY A 21 12.48 19.02 -7.75
N ASP A 22 13.19 20.05 -7.31
CA ASP A 22 14.66 20.03 -7.15
C ASP A 22 15.12 19.73 -5.71
N ASN A 23 14.17 19.47 -4.78
CA ASN A 23 14.48 19.31 -3.36
C ASN A 23 14.32 17.87 -2.89
N ARG A 24 15.13 17.48 -1.91
CA ARG A 24 14.93 16.23 -1.15
C ARG A 24 13.79 16.43 -0.16
N THR A 25 12.87 15.46 -0.12
CA THR A 25 11.80 15.42 0.87
C THR A 25 11.98 14.24 1.83
N TYR A 26 11.48 14.39 3.04
CA TYR A 26 11.48 13.36 4.08
C TYR A 26 10.06 13.19 4.58
N ASP A 27 9.32 12.31 3.91
CA ASP A 27 7.90 12.09 4.14
C ASP A 27 7.63 10.63 4.49
N ASN A 28 6.36 10.29 4.71
CA ASN A 28 5.98 8.97 5.16
C ASN A 28 5.82 8.00 3.99
N THR A 29 5.93 6.71 4.31
CA THR A 29 5.54 5.61 3.44
C THR A 29 4.13 5.14 3.77
N ILE A 30 3.35 4.81 2.74
CA ILE A 30 2.04 4.19 2.88
C ILE A 30 2.01 2.80 2.24
N CYS A 31 1.31 1.87 2.88
CA CYS A 31 1.08 0.53 2.35
C CYS A 31 -0.30 0.42 1.72
N VAL A 32 -0.35 -0.07 0.49
CA VAL A 32 -1.59 -0.54 -0.14
C VAL A 32 -1.70 -2.03 0.13
N ARG A 33 -2.83 -2.43 0.73
CA ARG A 33 -3.16 -3.83 0.99
C ARG A 33 -4.42 -4.20 0.23
N SER A 34 -4.34 -5.25 -0.57
CA SER A 34 -5.50 -5.85 -1.25
C SER A 34 -5.30 -7.36 -1.24
N VAL A 35 -6.35 -8.08 -0.86
CA VAL A 35 -6.31 -9.53 -0.68
C VAL A 35 -7.51 -10.19 -1.35
N GLU A 36 -7.29 -11.41 -1.82
CA GLU A 36 -8.35 -12.33 -2.18
C GLU A 36 -8.51 -13.35 -1.06
N ALA A 37 -9.56 -13.18 -0.25
CA ALA A 37 -9.91 -14.15 0.78
C ALA A 37 -10.37 -15.46 0.12
N ILE A 38 -9.75 -16.56 0.55
CA ILE A 38 -10.14 -17.92 0.17
C ILE A 38 -11.15 -18.43 1.19
N ASP A 39 -10.86 -18.22 2.48
CA ASP A 39 -11.77 -18.49 3.61
C ASP A 39 -11.47 -17.54 4.79
N GLY A 40 -12.05 -17.81 5.97
CA GLY A 40 -11.82 -16.99 7.17
C GLY A 40 -10.37 -17.02 7.70
N MET A 41 -9.56 -18.00 7.29
CA MET A 41 -8.21 -18.29 7.79
C MET A 41 -7.11 -18.08 6.74
N THR A 42 -7.46 -17.99 5.46
CA THR A 42 -6.51 -17.91 4.35
C THR A 42 -6.88 -16.83 3.33
N ALA A 43 -5.86 -16.11 2.86
CA ALA A 43 -5.99 -15.11 1.82
C ALA A 43 -4.66 -14.94 1.08
N THR A 44 -4.71 -14.75 -0.24
CA THR A 44 -3.54 -14.32 -1.02
C THR A 44 -3.59 -12.81 -1.23
N PHE A 45 -2.45 -12.17 -1.43
CA PHE A 45 -2.47 -10.81 -1.99
C PHE A 45 -3.11 -10.84 -3.39
N ALA A 46 -3.81 -9.77 -3.76
CA ALA A 46 -4.44 -9.66 -5.06
C ALA A 46 -3.41 -9.39 -6.15
N HIS A 47 -3.48 -10.10 -7.27
CA HIS A 47 -2.60 -9.85 -8.42
C HIS A 47 -3.16 -8.69 -9.24
N LEU A 48 -3.01 -7.48 -8.71
CA LEU A 48 -3.49 -6.26 -9.35
C LEU A 48 -2.62 -5.92 -10.59
N PRO A 49 -3.23 -5.46 -11.70
CA PRO A 49 -2.49 -4.96 -12.85
C PRO A 49 -1.49 -3.85 -12.47
N HIS A 50 -0.30 -3.88 -13.06
CA HIS A 50 0.76 -2.93 -12.71
C HIS A 50 0.43 -1.49 -13.10
N ASP A 51 -0.28 -1.29 -14.21
CA ASP A 51 -0.82 -0.01 -14.65
C ASP A 51 -1.83 0.57 -13.65
N PHE A 52 -2.67 -0.28 -13.06
CA PHE A 52 -3.55 0.12 -11.96
C PHE A 52 -2.73 0.55 -10.74
N LEU A 53 -1.73 -0.23 -10.33
CA LEU A 53 -0.86 0.10 -9.20
C LEU A 53 -0.09 1.41 -9.42
N GLU A 54 0.41 1.65 -10.63
CA GLU A 54 1.05 2.91 -11.03
C GLU A 54 0.08 4.08 -10.91
N SER A 55 -1.15 3.94 -11.41
CA SER A 55 -2.17 4.99 -11.31
C SER A 55 -2.51 5.33 -9.85
N VAL A 56 -2.62 4.31 -8.98
CA VAL A 56 -2.88 4.49 -7.56
C VAL A 56 -1.70 5.16 -6.88
N SER A 57 -0.47 4.71 -7.16
CA SER A 57 0.76 5.29 -6.60
C SER A 57 0.88 6.77 -6.94
N ASN A 58 0.72 7.12 -8.21
CA ASN A 58 0.80 8.50 -8.69
C ASN A 58 -0.26 9.40 -8.04
N ARG A 59 -1.50 8.92 -7.94
CA ARG A 59 -2.56 9.69 -7.28
C ARG A 59 -2.28 9.91 -5.80
N ILE A 60 -1.85 8.88 -5.07
CA ILE A 60 -1.55 9.01 -3.65
C ILE A 60 -0.42 10.03 -3.42
N ILE A 61 0.69 9.93 -4.16
CA ILE A 61 1.83 10.83 -3.99
C ILE A 61 1.46 12.29 -4.32
N ASN A 62 0.60 12.51 -5.32
CA ASN A 62 0.23 13.87 -5.74
C ASN A 62 -0.93 14.48 -4.93
N GLU A 63 -1.87 13.66 -4.42
CA GLU A 63 -3.08 14.12 -3.76
C GLU A 63 -2.99 14.06 -2.22
N VAL A 64 -2.04 13.31 -1.64
CA VAL A 64 -1.89 13.12 -0.19
C VAL A 64 -0.60 13.74 0.31
N GLU A 65 -0.72 14.90 0.96
CA GLU A 65 0.40 15.59 1.61
C GLU A 65 1.11 14.69 2.64
N GLY A 66 2.44 14.77 2.68
CA GLY A 66 3.26 14.03 3.65
C GLY A 66 3.46 12.55 3.33
N ILE A 67 3.14 12.11 2.11
CA ILE A 67 3.48 10.79 1.56
C ILE A 67 4.36 10.96 0.32
N ASN A 68 5.54 10.31 0.31
CA ASN A 68 6.41 10.29 -0.89
C ASN A 68 6.75 8.87 -1.37
N ARG A 69 6.18 7.84 -0.73
CA ARG A 69 6.41 6.45 -1.07
C ARG A 69 5.16 5.62 -0.85
N VAL A 70 4.86 4.77 -1.84
CA VAL A 70 3.78 3.80 -1.80
C VAL A 70 4.39 2.41 -1.98
N VAL A 71 4.01 1.46 -1.14
CA VAL A 71 4.37 0.04 -1.28
C VAL A 71 3.09 -0.80 -1.40
N TYR A 72 3.20 -1.96 -2.05
CA TYR A 72 2.10 -2.93 -2.13
C TYR A 72 2.49 -4.19 -1.35
N ASP A 73 1.66 -4.60 -0.39
CA ASP A 73 1.94 -5.77 0.43
C ASP A 73 1.56 -7.07 -0.29
N ILE A 74 2.60 -7.83 -0.66
CA ILE A 74 2.53 -9.11 -1.36
C ILE A 74 2.60 -10.33 -0.42
N THR A 75 2.41 -10.14 0.88
CA THR A 75 2.45 -11.22 1.87
C THR A 75 1.10 -11.95 1.91
N SER A 76 1.10 -13.28 1.88
CA SER A 76 -0.14 -14.06 2.04
C SER A 76 -0.50 -14.27 3.52
N LYS A 77 -1.79 -14.51 3.77
CA LYS A 77 -2.30 -15.07 5.03
C LYS A 77 -2.51 -16.57 4.84
N PRO A 78 -1.82 -17.46 5.57
CA PRO A 78 -0.61 -17.24 6.39
C PRO A 78 0.67 -17.01 5.54
N PRO A 79 1.81 -16.52 6.12
CA PRO A 79 2.05 -16.27 7.55
C PRO A 79 1.60 -14.90 8.07
N GLY A 80 1.28 -13.96 7.17
CA GLY A 80 0.83 -12.62 7.55
C GLY A 80 -0.64 -12.58 7.99
N THR A 81 -1.06 -11.43 8.49
CA THR A 81 -2.47 -11.07 8.70
C THR A 81 -2.98 -10.21 7.54
N ILE A 82 -4.29 -9.93 7.51
CA ILE A 82 -4.84 -8.98 6.53
C ILE A 82 -4.50 -7.55 6.96
N GLU A 83 -4.76 -7.23 8.22
CA GLU A 83 -4.43 -5.94 8.81
C GLU A 83 -2.95 -5.86 9.20
N TRP A 84 -2.43 -4.64 9.20
CA TRP A 84 -1.16 -4.28 9.82
C TRP A 84 -1.48 -3.55 11.12
N GLU A 85 -0.98 -4.07 12.24
CA GLU A 85 -1.11 -3.49 13.58
C GLU A 85 0.26 -3.34 14.23
#